data_AF-A0A497N777-F1
#
_entry.id   AF-A0A497N777-F1
#
_cell.length_a   1.000
_cell.length_b   1.000
_cell.length_c   1.000
_cell.angle_alpha   90.00
_cell.angle_beta   90.00
_cell.angle_gamma   90.00
#
_symmetry.space_group_name_H-M   'P 1'
#
loop_
_entity.id
_entity.type
_entity.pdbx_description
1 polymer ?
#
loop_
_entity_poly.entity_id
_entity_poly.type
_entity_poly.pdbx_seq_one_letter_code
_entity_poly.pdbx_strand_id
1 'polypeptide(L)'
;MFKPYSKKDSAVRPEKEEKPGKPPKPISKTRRKCKGCGDRFDMKFPNFPYCSKEDCSDLGYKAKALQAKKAVRREERKEWREEKAKIKKKLKTKSDYEKDLQKQVNHIARIIDKGQPCISSNRLTGRFAGGHFWSVGSTPSLRFNLHNIHIQTFKDNSWESGNINGYRDGLKTRYGSAYLELIVSDLRGLYPILKLSVAQIEESTVEARKIVKELLKIDKQYNSDQRIELRETVNERLGIYV
;
A
#
# COMPACT_ATOMS: atom_id res chain seq x y z
N MET A 1 -55.47 46.03 -14.05
CA MET A 1 -55.55 47.20 -13.14
C MET A 1 -54.16 47.53 -12.64
N PHE A 2 -53.48 48.48 -13.27
CA PHE A 2 -52.15 48.97 -12.89
C PHE A 2 -52.31 50.02 -11.78
N LYS A 3 -51.68 49.81 -10.62
CA LYS A 3 -51.56 50.85 -9.58
C LYS A 3 -50.40 51.79 -9.91
N PRO A 4 -50.56 53.12 -9.78
CA PRO A 4 -49.54 54.09 -10.15
C PRO A 4 -48.39 54.13 -9.13
N TYR A 5 -47.16 54.26 -9.64
CA TYR A 5 -45.96 54.47 -8.82
C TYR A 5 -45.92 55.91 -8.29
N SER A 6 -46.00 56.04 -6.96
CA SER A 6 -45.75 57.27 -6.21
C SER A 6 -44.25 57.61 -6.25
N LYS A 7 -43.88 58.75 -6.84
CA LYS A 7 -42.55 59.36 -6.65
C LYS A 7 -42.37 59.64 -5.15
N LYS A 8 -41.34 59.05 -4.53
CA LYS A 8 -40.87 59.45 -3.21
C LYS A 8 -39.52 60.12 -3.35
N ASP A 9 -39.38 61.17 -2.56
CA ASP A 9 -38.38 62.22 -2.64
C ASP A 9 -36.94 61.72 -2.53
N SER A 10 -36.08 62.36 -3.30
CA SER A 10 -34.64 62.21 -3.29
C SER A 10 -34.05 62.67 -1.96
N ALA A 11 -33.88 61.74 -1.02
CA ALA A 11 -33.03 61.95 0.14
C ALA A 11 -31.56 61.92 -0.30
N VAL A 12 -30.91 63.09 -0.26
CA VAL A 12 -29.46 63.25 -0.44
C VAL A 12 -28.76 62.39 0.62
N ARG A 13 -28.00 61.40 0.17
CA ARG A 13 -27.18 60.54 1.03
C ARG A 13 -26.04 61.40 1.60
N PRO A 14 -25.78 61.40 2.91
CA PRO A 14 -24.65 62.14 3.46
C PRO A 14 -23.35 61.57 2.88
N GLU A 15 -22.46 62.47 2.45
CA GLU A 15 -21.11 62.13 1.99
C GLU A 15 -20.41 61.32 3.08
N LYS A 16 -19.98 60.10 2.72
CA LYS A 16 -19.14 59.30 3.59
C LYS A 16 -17.77 59.96 3.61
N GLU A 17 -17.38 60.53 4.75
CA GLU A 17 -15.98 60.87 5.00
C GLU A 17 -15.10 59.63 4.73
N GLU A 18 -14.27 59.71 3.69
CA GLU A 18 -13.22 58.73 3.44
C GLU A 18 -12.23 58.78 4.59
N LYS A 19 -12.30 57.79 5.47
CA LYS A 19 -11.26 57.58 6.48
C LYS A 19 -9.94 57.37 5.74
N PRO A 20 -8.87 58.11 6.08
CA PRO A 20 -7.58 57.96 5.42
C PRO A 20 -7.13 56.50 5.51
N GLY A 21 -6.94 55.88 4.34
CA GLY A 21 -6.45 54.52 4.24
C GLY A 21 -5.18 54.37 5.06
N LYS A 22 -5.14 53.39 5.97
CA LYS A 22 -3.96 53.11 6.78
C LYS A 22 -2.74 53.02 5.85
N PRO A 23 -1.64 53.74 6.13
CA PRO A 23 -0.44 53.63 5.32
C PRO A 23 0.01 52.16 5.27
N PRO A 24 0.53 51.69 4.12
CA PRO A 24 1.02 50.32 4.01
C PRO A 24 2.05 50.10 5.12
N LYS A 25 1.81 49.08 5.96
CA LYS A 25 2.70 48.76 7.08
C LYS A 25 4.13 48.59 6.53
N PRO A 26 5.16 49.23 7.13
CA PRO A 26 6.53 49.07 6.67
C PRO A 26 6.92 47.60 6.78
N ILE A 27 7.32 46.99 5.66
CA ILE A 27 7.90 45.64 5.64
C ILE A 27 9.15 45.72 6.50
N SER A 28 9.16 45.06 7.66
CA SER A 28 10.35 45.01 8.51
C SER A 28 11.50 44.41 7.69
N LYS A 29 12.55 45.21 7.47
CA LYS A 29 13.75 44.84 6.70
C LYS A 29 14.54 43.78 7.48
N THR A 30 14.05 42.54 7.49
CA THR A 30 14.83 41.42 7.99
C THR A 30 16.00 41.20 7.03
N ARG A 31 17.16 41.78 7.34
CA ARG A 31 18.39 41.57 6.58
C ARG A 31 18.76 40.09 6.61
N ARG A 32 18.59 39.41 5.47
CA ARG A 32 18.88 37.97 5.30
C ARG A 32 20.29 37.78 4.76
N LYS A 33 20.85 36.59 4.99
CA LYS A 33 22.14 36.17 4.43
C LYS A 33 21.94 35.72 2.97
N CYS A 34 22.71 36.27 2.03
CA CYS A 34 22.70 35.86 0.63
C CYS A 34 23.24 34.43 0.48
N LYS A 35 22.55 33.58 -0.29
CA LYS A 35 23.01 32.21 -0.55
C LYS A 35 24.18 32.11 -1.55
N GLY A 36 24.47 33.18 -2.30
CA GLY A 36 25.62 33.26 -3.19
C GLY A 36 26.89 33.72 -2.45
N CYS A 37 26.92 34.98 -2.03
CA CYS A 37 28.10 35.58 -1.40
C CYS A 37 28.14 35.55 0.14
N GLY A 38 27.04 35.22 0.82
CA GLY A 38 26.99 35.20 2.28
C GLY A 38 26.76 36.56 2.96
N ASP A 39 26.67 37.66 2.22
CA ASP A 39 26.44 38.99 2.79
C ASP A 39 25.02 39.18 3.32
N ARG A 40 24.85 40.07 4.29
CA ARG A 40 23.53 40.49 4.78
C ARG A 40 22.94 41.54 3.83
N PHE A 41 21.76 41.29 3.28
CA PHE A 41 21.11 42.18 2.31
C PHE A 41 19.63 42.40 2.64
N ASP A 42 19.09 43.52 2.16
CA ASP A 42 17.65 43.80 2.19
C ASP A 42 16.96 43.05 1.04
N MET A 43 16.01 42.19 1.38
CA MET A 43 15.30 41.36 0.41
C MET A 43 14.39 42.22 -0.47
N LYS A 44 14.70 42.32 -1.77
CA LYS A 44 13.90 43.08 -2.75
C LYS A 44 12.58 42.40 -3.15
N PHE A 45 12.58 41.06 -3.22
CA PHE A 45 11.42 40.26 -3.59
C PHE A 45 11.16 39.16 -2.56
N PRO A 46 9.89 38.88 -2.20
CA PRO A 46 9.56 37.77 -1.31
C PRO A 46 10.20 36.46 -1.78
N ASN A 47 10.83 35.74 -0.86
CA ASN A 47 11.42 34.41 -1.09
C ASN A 47 12.54 34.35 -2.15
N PHE A 48 13.21 35.48 -2.45
CA PHE A 48 14.43 35.48 -3.28
C PHE A 48 15.68 35.58 -2.38
N PRO A 49 16.41 34.48 -2.13
CA PRO A 49 17.45 34.42 -1.11
C PRO A 49 18.84 34.87 -1.59
N TYR A 50 18.90 35.73 -2.61
CA TYR A 50 20.14 36.23 -3.21
C TYR A 50 20.15 37.76 -3.25
N CYS A 51 21.31 38.36 -3.01
CA CYS A 51 21.50 39.82 -3.06
C CYS A 51 21.54 40.33 -4.52
N SER A 52 21.57 41.65 -4.69
CA SER A 52 21.56 42.29 -6.02
C SER A 52 22.90 42.33 -6.75
N LYS A 53 23.97 41.72 -6.19
CA LYS A 53 25.22 41.54 -6.92
C LYS A 53 24.95 40.64 -8.12
N GLU A 54 25.51 40.97 -9.28
CA GLU A 54 25.22 40.31 -10.57
C GLU A 54 25.36 38.79 -10.48
N ASP A 55 26.52 38.30 -10.04
CA ASP A 55 26.79 36.86 -9.85
C ASP A 55 25.76 36.17 -8.95
N CYS A 56 25.35 36.83 -7.86
CA CYS A 56 24.39 36.28 -6.90
C CYS A 56 22.97 36.26 -7.48
N SER A 57 22.59 37.31 -8.20
CA SER A 57 21.30 37.42 -8.87
C SER A 57 21.14 36.32 -9.93
N ASP A 58 22.18 36.11 -10.75
CA ASP A 58 22.23 35.05 -11.76
C ASP A 58 22.11 33.65 -11.17
N LEU A 59 22.83 33.37 -10.07
CA LEU A 59 22.67 32.13 -9.32
C LEU A 59 21.23 31.95 -8.83
N GLY A 60 20.60 33.03 -8.37
CA GLY A 60 19.20 33.02 -7.94
C GLY A 60 18.21 32.70 -9.06
N TYR A 61 18.37 33.30 -10.23
CA TYR A 61 17.53 32.99 -11.40
C TYR A 61 17.76 31.57 -11.92
N LYS A 62 19.01 31.10 -11.98
CA LYS A 62 19.34 29.70 -12.33
C LYS A 62 18.71 28.72 -11.35
N ALA A 63 18.78 28.99 -10.04
CA ALA A 63 18.14 28.18 -9.02
C ALA A 63 16.61 28.15 -9.16
N LYS A 64 15.98 29.31 -9.43
CA LYS A 64 14.53 29.41 -9.66
C LYS A 64 14.10 28.62 -10.91
N ALA A 65 14.84 28.74 -12.01
CA ALA A 65 14.60 27.98 -13.22
C ALA A 65 14.74 26.46 -12.99
N LEU A 66 15.74 26.03 -12.21
CA LEU A 66 15.91 24.63 -11.84
C LEU A 66 14.75 24.11 -10.98
N GLN A 67 14.26 24.92 -10.04
CA GLN A 67 13.09 24.56 -9.21
C GLN A 67 11.82 24.45 -10.06
N ALA A 68 11.59 25.38 -10.99
CA ALA A 68 10.47 25.30 -11.94
C ALA A 68 10.54 24.02 -12.78
N LYS A 69 11.71 23.68 -13.33
CA LYS A 69 11.92 22.42 -14.06
C LYS A 69 11.65 21.18 -13.19
N LYS A 70 12.05 21.19 -11.91
CA LYS A 70 11.76 20.10 -10.96
C LYS A 70 10.26 19.98 -10.66
N ALA A 71 9.56 21.11 -10.54
CA ALA A 71 8.12 21.13 -10.32
C ALA A 71 7.36 20.54 -11.51
N VAL A 72 7.69 20.96 -12.74
CA VAL A 72 7.12 20.40 -13.98
C VAL A 72 7.34 18.89 -14.04
N ARG A 73 8.59 18.42 -13.84
CA ARG A 73 8.91 16.98 -13.82
C ARG A 73 8.17 16.20 -12.72
N ARG A 74 7.83 16.86 -11.61
CA ARG A 74 7.07 16.23 -10.52
C ARG A 74 5.61 16.03 -10.93
N GLU A 75 5.00 17.03 -11.54
CA GLU A 75 3.62 16.94 -12.06
C GLU A 75 3.54 15.94 -13.20
N GLU A 76 4.43 16.00 -14.20
CA GLU A 76 4.50 15.01 -15.29
C GLU A 76 4.63 13.57 -14.73
N ARG A 77 5.44 13.38 -13.68
CA ARG A 77 5.59 12.07 -13.04
C ARG A 77 4.32 11.64 -12.31
N LYS A 78 3.58 12.58 -11.72
CA LYS A 78 2.31 12.30 -11.02
C LYS A 78 1.24 11.91 -12.03
N GLU A 79 1.06 12.69 -13.09
CA GLU A 79 0.13 12.41 -14.19
C GLU A 79 0.45 11.06 -14.84
N TRP A 80 1.74 10.82 -15.17
CA TRP A 80 2.17 9.54 -15.71
C TRP A 80 1.88 8.36 -14.78
N ARG A 81 2.04 8.53 -13.45
CA ARG A 81 1.71 7.48 -12.48
C ARG A 81 0.22 7.18 -12.45
N GLU A 82 -0.62 8.21 -12.49
CA GLU A 82 -2.08 8.07 -12.51
C GLU A 82 -2.55 7.39 -13.80
N GLU A 83 -2.04 7.82 -14.96
CA GLU A 83 -2.38 7.22 -16.25
C GLU A 83 -1.90 5.77 -16.35
N LYS A 84 -0.65 5.51 -15.95
CA LYS A 84 -0.11 4.14 -15.88
C LYS A 84 -0.93 3.25 -14.95
N ALA A 85 -1.45 3.78 -13.84
CA ALA A 85 -2.31 3.01 -12.94
C ALA A 85 -3.65 2.65 -13.59
N LYS A 86 -4.28 3.59 -14.31
CA LYS A 86 -5.51 3.35 -15.08
C LYS A 86 -5.29 2.30 -16.16
N ILE A 87 -4.24 2.44 -16.97
CA ILE A 87 -3.88 1.47 -18.02
C ILE A 87 -3.64 0.09 -17.40
N LYS A 88 -2.85 0.02 -16.32
CA LYS A 88 -2.58 -1.24 -15.62
C LYS A 88 -3.85 -1.90 -15.09
N LYS A 89 -4.81 -1.13 -14.58
CA LYS A 89 -6.10 -1.67 -14.11
C LYS A 89 -6.95 -2.18 -15.28
N LYS A 90 -6.99 -1.45 -16.40
CA LYS A 90 -7.71 -1.85 -17.62
C LYS A 90 -7.18 -3.16 -18.22
N LEU A 91 -5.86 -3.36 -18.20
CA LEU A 91 -5.20 -4.55 -18.75
C LEU A 91 -5.16 -5.74 -17.78
N LYS A 92 -5.58 -5.57 -16.52
CA LYS A 92 -5.41 -6.58 -15.49
C LYS A 92 -6.44 -7.69 -15.65
N THR A 93 -5.96 -8.92 -15.82
CA THR A 93 -6.85 -10.10 -15.92
C THR A 93 -7.27 -10.59 -14.53
N LYS A 94 -8.33 -11.42 -14.45
CA LYS A 94 -8.72 -12.09 -13.19
C LYS A 94 -7.54 -12.85 -12.58
N SER A 95 -6.75 -13.56 -13.38
CA SER A 95 -5.55 -14.30 -12.93
C SER A 95 -4.53 -13.39 -12.23
N ASP A 96 -4.38 -12.15 -12.71
CA ASP A 96 -3.47 -11.19 -12.10
C ASP A 96 -3.98 -10.67 -10.74
N TYR A 97 -5.30 -10.54 -10.58
CA TYR A 97 -5.89 -10.28 -9.26
C TYR A 97 -5.66 -11.45 -8.31
N GLU A 98 -5.88 -12.69 -8.76
CA GLU A 98 -5.63 -13.88 -7.95
C GLU A 98 -4.15 -14.02 -7.55
N LYS A 99 -3.22 -13.68 -8.44
CA LYS A 99 -1.78 -13.62 -8.12
C LYS A 99 -1.47 -12.58 -7.05
N ASP A 100 -2.15 -11.43 -7.06
CA ASP A 100 -1.94 -10.40 -6.06
C ASP A 100 -2.49 -10.81 -4.68
N LEU A 101 -3.64 -11.49 -4.64
CA LEU A 101 -4.15 -12.12 -3.41
C LEU A 101 -3.20 -13.21 -2.91
N GLN A 102 -2.76 -14.13 -3.80
CA GLN A 102 -1.85 -15.22 -3.45
C GLN A 102 -0.57 -14.71 -2.79
N LYS A 103 -0.01 -13.60 -3.29
CA LYS A 103 1.20 -12.99 -2.68
C LYS A 103 0.97 -12.61 -1.23
N GLN A 104 -0.21 -12.10 -0.87
CA GLN A 104 -0.53 -11.74 0.50
C GLN A 104 -0.78 -12.98 1.35
N VAL A 105 -1.56 -13.95 0.87
CA VAL A 105 -1.83 -15.21 1.58
C VAL A 105 -0.53 -15.98 1.86
N ASN A 106 0.35 -16.10 0.86
CA ASN A 106 1.67 -16.73 1.04
C ASN A 106 2.57 -15.94 1.99
N HIS A 107 2.38 -14.62 2.11
CA HIS A 107 3.09 -13.82 3.10
C HIS A 107 2.55 -14.10 4.50
N ILE A 108 1.24 -14.16 4.67
CA ILE A 108 0.60 -14.51 5.95
C ILE A 108 1.08 -15.88 6.44
N ALA A 109 1.08 -16.90 5.59
CA ALA A 109 1.59 -18.23 5.95
C ALA A 109 3.03 -18.19 6.49
N ARG A 110 3.91 -17.41 5.85
CA ARG A 110 5.31 -17.22 6.30
C ARG A 110 5.42 -16.47 7.62
N ILE A 111 4.49 -15.54 7.92
CA ILE A 111 4.48 -14.81 9.19
C ILE A 111 3.97 -15.73 10.30
N ILE A 112 2.91 -16.51 10.05
CA ILE A 112 2.39 -17.48 11.03
C ILE A 112 3.47 -18.53 11.36
N ASP A 113 4.20 -19.00 10.35
CA ASP A 113 5.26 -19.99 10.50
C ASP A 113 6.65 -19.37 10.77
N LYS A 114 6.71 -18.11 11.23
CA LYS A 114 7.97 -17.42 11.53
C LYS A 114 8.84 -18.26 12.47
N GLY A 115 10.11 -18.42 12.10
CA GLY A 115 11.10 -19.19 12.87
C GLY A 115 11.01 -20.71 12.69
N GLN A 116 10.04 -21.22 11.92
CA GLN A 116 9.94 -22.66 11.65
C GLN A 116 10.81 -23.08 10.48
N PRO A 117 11.43 -24.27 10.53
CA PRO A 117 12.12 -24.81 9.37
C PRO A 117 11.14 -25.19 8.25
N CYS A 118 11.66 -25.44 7.06
CA CYS A 118 10.88 -25.92 5.92
C CYS A 118 9.99 -27.10 6.30
N ILE A 119 8.69 -27.05 5.96
CA ILE A 119 7.74 -28.13 6.26
C ILE A 119 8.15 -29.48 5.68
N SER A 120 8.77 -29.52 4.49
CA SER A 120 9.13 -30.78 3.84
C SER A 120 10.48 -31.36 4.26
N SER A 121 11.50 -30.51 4.41
CA SER A 121 12.90 -30.96 4.52
C SER A 121 13.57 -30.57 5.83
N ASN A 122 12.87 -29.85 6.71
CA ASN A 122 13.41 -29.27 7.94
C ASN A 122 14.63 -28.34 7.76
N ARG A 123 14.95 -27.89 6.54
CA ARG A 123 16.00 -26.89 6.30
C ARG A 123 15.66 -25.58 7.02
N LEU A 124 16.64 -25.03 7.73
CA LEU A 124 16.56 -23.73 8.42
C LEU A 124 17.06 -22.57 7.57
N THR A 125 17.75 -22.85 6.47
CA THR A 125 18.37 -21.85 5.61
C THR A 125 17.86 -21.95 4.17
N GLY A 126 17.97 -20.83 3.45
CA GLY A 126 17.55 -20.72 2.05
C GLY A 126 16.40 -19.73 1.85
N ARG A 127 15.94 -19.63 0.60
CA ARG A 127 14.81 -18.77 0.25
C ARG A 127 13.49 -19.49 0.58
N PHE A 128 12.74 -18.95 1.52
CA PHE A 128 11.44 -19.50 1.93
C PHE A 128 10.26 -18.88 1.18
N ALA A 129 9.26 -19.72 0.87
CA ALA A 129 7.98 -19.39 0.27
C ALA A 129 6.83 -19.95 1.14
N GLY A 130 5.59 -19.55 0.83
CA GLY A 130 4.39 -20.27 1.30
C GLY A 130 4.08 -21.37 0.29
N GLY A 131 4.45 -22.60 0.62
CA GLY A 131 4.31 -23.77 -0.24
C GLY A 131 2.99 -24.49 -0.02
N HIS A 132 2.41 -24.96 -1.12
CA HIS A 132 1.10 -25.62 -1.14
C HIS A 132 1.24 -27.13 -0.95
N PHE A 133 0.41 -27.73 -0.10
CA PHE A 133 0.31 -29.19 -0.03
C PHE A 133 -0.43 -29.73 -1.27
N TRP A 134 -1.65 -29.26 -1.51
CA TRP A 134 -2.37 -29.45 -2.76
C TRP A 134 -2.07 -28.30 -3.70
N SER A 135 -1.46 -28.61 -4.85
CA SER A 135 -1.04 -27.59 -5.82
C SER A 135 -2.24 -26.79 -6.33
N VAL A 136 -1.99 -25.52 -6.67
CA VAL A 136 -3.02 -24.62 -7.21
C VAL A 136 -3.61 -25.16 -8.52
N GLY A 137 -2.81 -25.88 -9.31
CA GLY A 137 -3.25 -26.47 -10.58
C GLY A 137 -4.18 -27.66 -10.41
N SER A 138 -3.92 -28.53 -9.43
CA SER A 138 -4.76 -29.70 -9.18
C SER A 138 -6.00 -29.37 -8.34
N THR A 139 -5.86 -28.44 -7.40
CA THR A 139 -6.90 -28.12 -6.41
C THR A 139 -7.07 -26.61 -6.27
N PRO A 140 -7.64 -25.94 -7.29
CA PRO A 140 -7.83 -24.50 -7.26
C PRO A 140 -8.77 -24.03 -6.14
N SER A 141 -9.64 -24.91 -5.61
CA SER A 141 -10.48 -24.58 -4.45
C SER A 141 -9.65 -24.26 -3.21
N LEU A 142 -8.52 -24.93 -2.99
CA LEU A 142 -7.66 -24.74 -1.82
C LEU A 142 -6.55 -23.71 -2.04
N ARG A 143 -6.63 -22.92 -3.11
CA ARG A 143 -5.57 -21.98 -3.52
C ARG A 143 -5.18 -20.96 -2.45
N PHE A 144 -6.18 -20.46 -1.72
CA PHE A 144 -6.02 -19.40 -0.72
C PHE A 144 -6.20 -19.91 0.72
N ASN A 145 -6.50 -21.19 0.92
CA ASN A 145 -6.75 -21.75 2.24
C ASN A 145 -5.41 -21.92 2.96
N LEU A 146 -5.25 -21.26 4.11
CA LEU A 146 -3.99 -21.29 4.85
C LEU A 146 -3.67 -22.65 5.49
N HIS A 147 -4.63 -23.55 5.69
CA HIS A 147 -4.34 -24.94 6.06
C HIS A 147 -3.65 -25.70 4.93
N ASN A 148 -3.80 -25.26 3.69
CA ASN A 148 -3.09 -25.82 2.54
C ASN A 148 -1.70 -25.19 2.32
N ILE A 149 -1.29 -24.18 3.12
CA ILE A 149 -0.10 -23.37 2.86
C ILE A 149 0.78 -23.25 4.12
N HIS A 150 2.04 -23.69 3.99
CA HIS A 150 3.03 -23.63 5.08
C HIS A 150 4.38 -23.14 4.57
N ILE A 151 5.25 -22.72 5.49
CA ILE A 151 6.61 -22.32 5.13
C ILE A 151 7.37 -23.49 4.50
N GLN A 152 7.90 -23.26 3.30
CA GLN A 152 8.63 -24.26 2.54
C GLN A 152 9.82 -23.61 1.84
N THR A 153 10.94 -24.33 1.69
CA THR A 153 12.04 -23.81 0.86
C THR A 153 11.60 -23.73 -0.59
N PHE A 154 12.14 -22.76 -1.33
CA PHE A 154 11.91 -22.64 -2.77
C PHE A 154 12.38 -23.88 -3.53
N LYS A 155 13.47 -24.53 -3.07
CA LYS A 155 13.97 -25.77 -3.65
C LYS A 155 12.91 -26.86 -3.60
N ASP A 156 12.37 -27.15 -2.40
CA ASP A 156 11.38 -28.22 -2.23
C ASP A 156 10.07 -27.87 -2.96
N ASN A 157 9.63 -26.60 -2.84
CA ASN A 157 8.37 -26.12 -3.43
C ASN A 157 8.39 -26.08 -4.97
N SER A 158 9.55 -25.87 -5.61
CA SER A 158 9.62 -25.62 -7.06
C SER A 158 10.43 -26.65 -7.84
N TRP A 159 11.49 -27.21 -7.28
CA TRP A 159 12.36 -28.15 -8.00
C TRP A 159 12.05 -29.62 -7.66
N GLU A 160 11.55 -29.89 -6.46
CA GLU A 160 11.22 -31.25 -6.00
C GLU A 160 9.71 -31.53 -6.04
N SER A 161 8.98 -30.84 -6.92
CA SER A 161 7.53 -31.01 -7.10
C SER A 161 6.73 -30.91 -5.79
N GLY A 162 7.15 -30.01 -4.89
CA GLY A 162 6.51 -29.79 -3.60
C GLY A 162 6.97 -30.75 -2.49
N ASN A 163 7.84 -31.72 -2.77
CA ASN A 163 8.34 -32.73 -1.83
C ASN A 163 7.23 -33.22 -0.87
N ILE A 164 6.18 -33.80 -1.47
CA ILE A 164 4.92 -34.08 -0.79
C ILE A 164 5.08 -35.09 0.34
N ASN A 165 5.93 -36.11 0.17
CA ASN A 165 6.19 -37.09 1.23
C ASN A 165 6.78 -36.41 2.47
N GLY A 166 7.83 -35.59 2.28
CA GLY A 166 8.39 -34.80 3.38
C GLY A 166 7.39 -33.81 3.96
N TYR A 167 6.52 -33.22 3.13
CA TYR A 167 5.46 -32.32 3.60
C TYR A 167 4.48 -33.07 4.53
N ARG A 168 4.05 -34.29 4.16
CA ARG A 168 3.17 -35.14 4.99
C ARG A 168 3.81 -35.46 6.34
N ASP A 169 5.09 -35.83 6.33
CA ASP A 169 5.85 -36.12 7.56
C ASP A 169 5.97 -34.87 8.44
N GLY A 170 6.22 -33.71 7.84
CA GLY A 170 6.28 -32.42 8.53
C GLY A 170 4.95 -32.03 9.17
N LEU A 171 3.83 -32.23 8.48
CA LEU A 171 2.49 -31.98 9.03
C LEU A 171 2.23 -32.89 10.24
N LYS A 172 2.47 -34.19 10.10
CA LYS A 172 2.29 -35.17 11.18
C LYS A 172 3.15 -34.83 12.40
N THR A 173 4.42 -34.50 12.17
CA THR A 173 5.38 -34.21 13.23
C THR A 173 5.03 -32.94 13.99
N ARG A 174 4.58 -31.89 13.28
CA ARG A 174 4.35 -30.57 13.89
C ARG A 174 2.96 -30.41 14.50
N TYR A 175 1.95 -31.03 13.88
CA TYR A 175 0.55 -30.79 14.19
C TYR A 175 -0.23 -32.06 14.56
N GLY A 176 0.40 -33.23 14.47
CA GLY A 176 -0.23 -34.52 14.77
C GLY A 176 -0.98 -35.15 13.60
N SER A 177 -1.38 -36.40 13.78
CA SER A 177 -2.04 -37.21 12.74
C SER A 177 -3.41 -36.66 12.35
N ALA A 178 -4.19 -36.13 13.30
CA ALA A 178 -5.52 -35.58 13.03
C ALA A 178 -5.46 -34.39 12.06
N TYR A 179 -4.48 -33.49 12.24
CA TYR A 179 -4.30 -32.35 11.33
C TYR A 179 -3.81 -32.76 9.94
N LEU A 180 -2.95 -33.80 9.86
CA LEU A 180 -2.57 -34.38 8.58
C LEU A 180 -3.79 -34.94 7.83
N GLU A 181 -4.65 -35.69 8.52
CA GLU A 181 -5.85 -36.29 7.94
C GLU A 181 -6.81 -35.23 7.40
N LEU A 182 -7.06 -34.17 8.18
CA LEU A 182 -7.85 -33.01 7.75
C LEU A 182 -7.35 -32.43 6.42
N ILE A 183 -6.04 -32.22 6.28
CA ILE A 183 -5.45 -31.60 5.07
C ILE A 183 -5.50 -32.56 3.87
N VAL A 184 -5.18 -33.84 4.08
CA VAL A 184 -5.04 -34.81 3.01
C VAL A 184 -6.39 -35.27 2.47
N SER A 185 -7.32 -35.57 3.38
CA SER A 185 -8.57 -36.24 3.07
C SER A 185 -9.71 -35.23 2.97
N ASP A 186 -9.91 -34.42 4.01
CA ASP A 186 -11.17 -33.71 4.19
C ASP A 186 -11.20 -32.37 3.46
N LEU A 187 -10.09 -31.61 3.48
CA LEU A 187 -10.05 -30.23 2.97
C LEU A 187 -10.57 -30.11 1.54
N ARG A 188 -10.25 -31.09 0.67
CA ARG A 188 -10.70 -31.11 -0.73
C ARG A 188 -12.20 -31.33 -0.87
N GLY A 189 -12.81 -32.09 0.03
CA GLY A 189 -14.25 -32.37 0.05
C GLY A 189 -15.06 -31.25 0.70
N LEU A 190 -14.47 -30.55 1.68
CA LEU A 190 -15.13 -29.45 2.39
C LEU A 190 -15.38 -28.24 1.50
N TYR A 191 -14.47 -27.95 0.56
CA TYR A 191 -14.52 -26.72 -0.23
C TYR A 191 -14.70 -26.99 -1.73
N PRO A 192 -15.88 -26.68 -2.31
CA PRO A 192 -16.10 -26.81 -3.75
C PRO A 192 -15.27 -25.79 -4.54
N ILE A 193 -15.36 -25.87 -5.87
CA ILE A 193 -14.63 -24.97 -6.78
C ILE A 193 -14.95 -23.50 -6.46
N LEU A 194 -13.91 -22.71 -6.17
CA LEU A 194 -14.04 -21.28 -5.89
C LEU A 194 -14.48 -20.50 -7.15
N LYS A 195 -15.65 -19.88 -7.08
CA LYS A 195 -16.20 -19.01 -8.15
C LYS A 195 -16.11 -17.53 -7.81
N LEU A 196 -14.94 -17.09 -7.34
CA LEU A 196 -14.74 -15.68 -6.95
C LEU A 196 -14.82 -14.73 -8.15
N SER A 197 -15.56 -13.64 -7.97
CA SER A 197 -15.51 -12.47 -8.85
C SER A 197 -14.24 -11.65 -8.63
N VAL A 198 -13.88 -10.78 -9.58
CA VAL A 198 -12.75 -9.86 -9.43
C VAL A 198 -12.93 -8.96 -8.20
N ALA A 199 -14.16 -8.47 -7.96
CA ALA A 199 -14.47 -7.63 -6.81
C ALA A 199 -14.20 -8.36 -5.47
N GLN A 200 -14.65 -9.61 -5.33
CA GLN A 200 -14.38 -10.42 -4.13
C GLN A 200 -12.88 -10.67 -3.93
N ILE A 201 -12.13 -10.92 -5.02
CA ILE A 201 -10.67 -11.10 -4.94
C ILE A 201 -10.00 -9.80 -4.48
N GLU A 202 -10.42 -8.64 -4.99
CA GLU A 202 -9.90 -7.34 -4.57
C GLU A 202 -10.20 -7.06 -3.10
N GLU A 203 -11.42 -7.32 -2.65
CA GLU A 203 -11.84 -7.18 -1.25
C GLU A 203 -11.00 -8.06 -0.31
N SER A 204 -10.90 -9.35 -0.63
CA SER A 204 -10.04 -10.31 0.09
C SER A 204 -8.57 -9.85 0.09
N THR A 205 -8.10 -9.24 -1.01
CA THR A 205 -6.72 -8.72 -1.10
C THR A 205 -6.51 -7.52 -0.18
N VAL A 206 -7.50 -6.64 -0.06
CA VAL A 206 -7.46 -5.52 0.88
C VAL A 206 -7.40 -6.03 2.31
N GLU A 207 -8.25 -7.01 2.65
CA GLU A 207 -8.27 -7.60 3.99
C GLU A 207 -6.95 -8.34 4.31
N ALA A 208 -6.46 -9.16 3.39
CA ALA A 208 -5.16 -9.84 3.54
C ALA A 208 -4.01 -8.86 3.83
N ARG A 209 -4.01 -7.67 3.20
CA ARG A 209 -2.99 -6.63 3.47
C ARG A 209 -3.11 -6.03 4.86
N LYS A 210 -4.34 -5.91 5.41
CA LYS A 210 -4.54 -5.46 6.80
C LYS A 210 -3.99 -6.51 7.76
N ILE A 211 -4.34 -7.78 7.56
CA ILE A 211 -3.86 -8.92 8.34
C ILE A 211 -2.33 -8.97 8.35
N VAL A 212 -1.67 -8.83 7.19
CA VAL A 212 -0.21 -8.76 7.11
C VAL A 212 0.36 -7.65 8.00
N LYS A 213 -0.22 -6.45 7.98
CA LYS A 213 0.25 -5.34 8.81
C LYS A 213 0.05 -5.61 10.31
N GLU A 214 -1.09 -6.18 10.68
CA GLU A 214 -1.42 -6.54 12.06
C GLU A 214 -0.43 -7.58 12.60
N LEU A 215 -0.22 -8.67 11.86
CA LEU A 215 0.70 -9.74 12.25
C LEU A 215 2.15 -9.26 12.33
N LEU A 216 2.59 -8.42 11.38
CA LEU A 216 3.93 -7.82 11.42
C LEU A 216 4.12 -6.85 12.59
N LYS A 217 3.05 -6.18 13.05
CA LYS A 217 3.12 -5.31 14.22
C LYS A 217 3.27 -6.11 15.52
N ILE A 218 2.62 -7.28 15.60
CA ILE A 218 2.72 -8.19 16.75
C ILE A 218 4.10 -8.87 16.80
N ASP A 219 4.64 -9.25 15.64
CA ASP A 219 5.97 -9.82 15.44
C ASP A 219 6.32 -11.07 16.28
N LYS A 220 5.32 -11.88 16.62
CA LYS A 220 5.43 -13.03 17.52
C LYS A 220 5.69 -14.36 16.78
N GLN A 221 6.35 -15.30 17.45
CA GLN A 221 6.40 -16.72 17.06
C GLN A 221 5.30 -17.52 17.78
N TYR A 222 4.70 -18.46 17.08
CA TYR A 222 3.53 -19.20 17.55
C TYR A 222 3.85 -20.71 17.68
N ASN A 223 3.30 -21.33 18.72
CA ASN A 223 3.31 -22.79 18.87
C ASN A 223 2.36 -23.45 17.85
N SER A 224 2.37 -24.78 17.77
CA SER A 224 1.59 -25.51 16.76
C SER A 224 0.10 -25.21 16.81
N ASP A 225 -0.51 -25.21 18.00
CA ASP A 225 -1.96 -25.00 18.15
C ASP A 225 -2.36 -23.57 17.78
N GLN A 226 -1.59 -22.58 18.24
CA GLN A 226 -1.78 -21.17 17.87
C GLN A 226 -1.66 -20.95 16.36
N ARG A 227 -0.76 -21.69 15.69
CA ARG A 227 -0.62 -21.60 14.23
C ARG A 227 -1.81 -22.20 13.50
N ILE A 228 -2.48 -23.21 14.05
CA ILE A 228 -3.72 -23.78 13.49
C ILE A 228 -4.85 -22.77 13.68
N GLU A 229 -5.03 -22.27 14.90
CA GLU A 229 -6.08 -21.29 15.24
C GLU A 229 -5.97 -20.02 14.38
N LEU A 230 -4.75 -19.47 14.22
CA LEU A 230 -4.54 -18.31 13.36
C LEU A 230 -4.88 -18.56 11.89
N ARG A 231 -4.66 -19.79 11.39
CA ARG A 231 -5.03 -20.12 10.01
C ARG A 231 -6.53 -20.13 9.82
N GLU A 232 -7.26 -20.68 10.78
CA GLU A 232 -8.71 -20.68 10.79
C GLU A 232 -9.24 -19.24 10.84
N THR A 233 -8.82 -18.47 11.85
CA THR A 233 -9.24 -17.06 12.02
C THR A 233 -8.95 -16.23 10.77
N VAL A 234 -7.81 -16.43 10.12
CA VAL A 234 -7.50 -15.69 8.89
C VAL A 234 -8.35 -16.18 7.71
N ASN A 235 -8.56 -17.49 7.56
CA ASN A 235 -9.43 -18.02 6.51
C ASN A 235 -10.85 -17.45 6.60
N GLU A 236 -11.41 -17.40 7.82
CA GLU A 236 -12.71 -16.77 8.10
C GLU A 236 -12.69 -15.28 7.71
N ARG A 237 -11.68 -14.54 8.17
CA ARG A 237 -11.55 -13.10 7.86
C ARG A 237 -11.41 -12.80 6.37
N LEU A 238 -10.73 -13.67 5.61
CA LEU A 238 -10.61 -13.50 4.17
C LEU A 238 -11.97 -13.64 3.47
N GLY A 239 -12.95 -14.32 4.08
CA GLY A 239 -14.30 -14.45 3.54
C GLY A 239 -14.37 -15.23 2.22
N ILE A 240 -13.37 -16.09 1.95
CA ILE A 240 -13.29 -16.88 0.71
C ILE A 240 -13.97 -18.25 0.88
N TYR A 241 -13.92 -18.80 2.09
CA TYR A 241 -14.27 -20.17 2.42
C TYR A 241 -15.56 -20.28 3.25
N VAL A 242 -16.43 -19.28 3.12
CA VAL A 242 -17.74 -19.15 3.78
C VAL A 242 -18.84 -19.91 3.05
#